data_AF-A0A7K1KM15-F1
#
_entry.id   AF-A0A7K1KM15-F1
#
_cell.length_a   1.000
_cell.length_b   1.000
_cell.length_c   1.000
_cell.angle_alpha   90.00
_cell.angle_beta   90.00
_cell.angle_gamma   90.00
#
_symmetry.space_group_name_H-M   'P 1'
#
loop_
_entity.id
_entity.type
_entity.pdbx_description
1 polymer ?
#
loop_
_entity_poly.entity_id
_entity_poly.type
_entity_poly.pdbx_seq_one_letter_code
_entity_poly.pdbx_strand_id
1 'polypeptide(L)'
;MPNMDYPGPCPSCMGIDGCADEAGKKAAVANYCKGLEMELNSWKARLYDVLVAEPSGDLTDTINLLKSTVREIEAVAEQMQQTCPTNLGEQEKMIGSKLENMRTHYTKALQVISPGWFGG
;
A
#
# COMPACT_ATOMS: atom_id res chain seq x y z
N MET A 1 27.83 -0.85 19.71
CA MET A 1 27.37 -0.17 18.49
C MET A 1 26.04 -0.76 18.09
N PRO A 2 24.92 -0.05 18.25
CA PRO A 2 23.64 -0.45 17.68
C PRO A 2 23.34 0.42 16.45
N ASN A 3 23.48 -0.16 15.27
CA ASN A 3 22.84 0.32 14.04
C ASN A 3 21.35 -0.03 14.13
N MET A 4 20.49 0.95 14.45
CA MET A 4 19.03 0.81 14.36
C MET A 4 18.39 2.14 13.93
N ASP A 5 18.91 2.77 12.88
CA ASP A 5 18.20 3.84 12.15
C ASP A 5 17.14 3.23 11.21
N TYR A 6 16.27 2.38 11.77
CA TYR A 6 14.99 2.06 11.14
C TYR A 6 13.95 2.95 11.81
N PRO A 7 13.56 4.09 11.21
CA PRO A 7 12.44 4.86 11.70
C PRO A 7 11.18 4.04 11.41
N GLY A 8 10.84 3.16 12.36
CA GLY A 8 9.50 2.60 12.45
C GLY A 8 8.47 3.72 12.46
N PRO A 9 7.21 3.43 12.06
CA PRO A 9 6.19 4.46 11.84
C PRO A 9 6.07 5.32 13.10
N CYS A 10 6.20 6.64 12.92
CA CYS A 10 6.31 7.61 14.01
C CYS A 10 5.32 7.33 15.16
N PRO A 11 5.79 7.07 16.39
CA PRO A 11 4.92 6.75 17.54
C PRO A 11 4.19 7.97 18.12
N SER A 12 3.95 9.02 17.34
CA SER A 12 3.26 10.24 17.81
C SER A 12 2.28 10.88 16.83
N CYS A 13 2.00 10.26 15.69
CA CYS A 13 0.88 10.70 14.83
C CYS A 13 -0.38 9.88 15.15
N MET A 14 -0.88 9.99 16.38
CA MET A 14 -2.33 9.77 16.58
C MET A 14 -3.04 10.96 15.96
N GLY A 15 -3.28 10.87 14.65
CA GLY A 15 -4.02 11.85 13.86
C GLY A 15 -3.19 13.06 13.46
N ILE A 16 -3.27 13.43 12.20
CA ILE A 16 -2.99 14.79 11.70
C ILE A 16 -3.77 15.86 12.50
N ASP A 17 -4.82 15.43 13.22
CA ASP A 17 -5.55 16.17 14.25
C ASP A 17 -4.68 16.72 15.40
N GLY A 18 -3.48 16.19 15.63
CA GLY A 18 -2.55 16.66 16.67
C GLY A 18 -1.57 17.77 16.24
N CYS A 19 -1.53 18.13 14.96
CA CYS A 19 -0.60 19.15 14.46
C CYS A 19 -1.13 20.57 14.76
N ALA A 20 -0.34 21.35 15.49
CA ALA A 20 -0.68 22.72 15.91
C ALA A 20 -0.66 23.74 14.75
N ASP A 21 0.00 23.44 13.64
CA ASP A 21 0.21 24.34 12.51
C ASP A 21 -0.08 23.67 11.14
N GLU A 22 -0.49 24.50 10.17
CA GLU A 22 -0.75 24.08 8.78
C GLU A 22 0.48 23.47 8.10
N ALA A 23 1.68 23.91 8.49
CA ALA A 23 2.94 23.37 8.00
C ALA A 23 3.18 21.93 8.50
N GLY A 24 2.92 21.66 9.78
CA GLY A 24 3.02 20.31 10.36
C GLY A 24 2.03 19.33 9.74
N LYS A 25 0.79 19.78 9.47
CA LYS A 25 -0.22 18.95 8.78
C LYS A 25 0.23 18.55 7.38
N LYS A 26 0.75 19.50 6.60
CA LYS A 26 1.28 19.22 5.25
C LYS A 26 2.45 18.24 5.28
N ALA A 27 3.35 18.39 6.25
CA ALA A 27 4.47 17.47 6.44
C ALA A 27 3.99 16.06 6.82
N ALA A 28 2.96 15.94 7.66
CA ALA A 28 2.37 14.66 8.05
C ALA A 28 1.69 13.96 6.86
N VAL A 29 0.87 14.67 6.07
CA VAL A 29 0.28 14.12 4.83
C VAL A 29 1.37 13.69 3.86
N ALA A 30 2.40 14.52 3.64
CA ALA A 30 3.50 14.18 2.74
C ALA A 30 4.26 12.92 3.18
N ASN A 31 4.54 12.77 4.49
CA ASN A 31 5.18 11.58 5.03
C ASN A 31 4.31 10.34 4.88
N TYR A 32 3.00 10.45 5.16
CA TYR A 32 2.06 9.36 4.96
C TYR A 32 2.02 8.91 3.49
N CYS A 33 1.84 9.85 2.56
CA CYS A 33 1.78 9.53 1.14
C CYS A 33 3.11 8.96 0.63
N LYS A 34 4.26 9.41 1.15
CA LYS A 34 5.56 8.83 0.83
C LYS A 34 5.70 7.38 1.32
N GLY A 35 5.24 7.09 2.54
CA GLY A 35 5.20 5.72 3.06
C GLY A 35 4.32 4.81 2.19
N LEU A 36 3.15 5.33 1.79
CA LEU A 36 2.23 4.63 0.91
C LEU A 36 2.84 4.38 -0.49
N GLU A 37 3.54 5.36 -1.06
CA GLU A 37 4.25 5.21 -2.34
C GLU A 37 5.29 4.09 -2.28
N MET A 38 6.07 4.02 -1.20
CA MET A 38 7.04 2.93 -0.99
C MET A 38 6.35 1.57 -0.91
N GLU A 39 5.23 1.48 -0.19
CA GLU A 39 4.45 0.24 -0.10
C GLU A 39 3.89 -0.17 -1.47
N LEU A 40 3.32 0.77 -2.23
CA LEU A 40 2.80 0.51 -3.57
C LEU A 40 3.88 0.08 -4.54
N ASN A 41 5.08 0.66 -4.47
CA ASN A 41 6.22 0.21 -5.27
C ASN A 41 6.62 -1.23 -4.93
N SER A 42 6.56 -1.62 -3.65
CA SER A 42 6.79 -3.01 -3.25
C SER A 42 5.70 -3.95 -3.82
N TRP A 43 4.45 -3.51 -3.86
CA TRP A 43 3.35 -4.26 -4.45
C TRP A 43 3.48 -4.39 -5.97
N LYS A 44 3.88 -3.33 -6.67
CA LYS A 44 4.16 -3.38 -8.11
C LYS A 44 5.25 -4.42 -8.42
N ALA A 45 6.34 -4.43 -7.65
CA ALA A 45 7.40 -5.43 -7.82
C ALA A 45 6.87 -6.86 -7.65
N ARG A 46 6.08 -7.12 -6.61
CA ARG A 46 5.43 -8.43 -6.40
C ARG A 46 4.48 -8.82 -7.53
N LEU A 47 3.78 -7.86 -8.12
CA LEU A 47 2.92 -8.12 -9.29
C LEU A 47 3.72 -8.48 -10.53
N TYR A 48 4.91 -7.90 -10.71
CA TYR A 48 5.83 -8.32 -11.76
C TYR A 48 6.30 -9.76 -11.57
N ASP A 49 6.63 -10.16 -10.34
CA ASP A 49 7.02 -11.55 -10.05
C ASP A 49 5.90 -12.54 -10.42
N VAL A 50 4.65 -12.20 -10.08
CA VAL A 50 3.47 -13.00 -10.43
C VAL A 50 3.26 -13.08 -11.95
N LEU A 51 3.40 -11.96 -12.66
CA LEU A 51 3.27 -11.92 -14.12
C LEU A 51 4.32 -12.77 -14.83
N VAL A 52 5.55 -12.81 -14.32
CA VAL A 52 6.64 -13.61 -14.89
C VAL A 52 6.44 -15.09 -14.59
N ALA A 53 5.96 -15.41 -13.40
CA ALA A 53 5.77 -16.79 -12.96
C ALA A 53 4.48 -17.43 -13.49
N GLU A 54 3.57 -16.64 -14.06
CA GLU A 54 2.31 -17.10 -14.65
C GLU A 54 2.21 -16.69 -16.14
N PRO A 55 2.82 -17.46 -17.06
CA PRO A 55 2.77 -17.20 -18.51
C PRO A 55 1.52 -17.77 -19.23
N SER A 56 0.75 -18.65 -18.58
CA SER A 56 -0.46 -19.29 -19.12
C SER A 56 -1.68 -18.36 -19.17
N GLY A 57 -1.74 -17.36 -18.30
CA GLY A 57 -2.78 -16.33 -18.28
C GLY A 57 -4.04 -16.71 -17.47
N ASP A 58 -4.05 -17.86 -16.80
CA ASP A 58 -5.09 -18.31 -15.87
C ASP A 58 -5.37 -17.31 -14.74
N LEU A 59 -4.39 -16.48 -14.36
CA LEU A 59 -4.54 -15.46 -13.33
C LEU A 59 -4.81 -14.05 -13.87
N THR A 60 -5.09 -13.89 -15.17
CA THR A 60 -5.25 -12.57 -15.82
C THR A 60 -6.24 -11.66 -15.08
N ASP A 61 -7.42 -12.17 -14.71
CA ASP A 61 -8.43 -11.38 -14.00
C ASP A 61 -7.97 -10.96 -12.60
N THR A 62 -7.29 -11.85 -11.88
CA THR A 62 -6.72 -11.54 -10.55
C THR A 62 -5.63 -10.47 -10.67
N ILE A 63 -4.77 -10.58 -11.68
CA ILE A 63 -3.71 -9.61 -11.93
C ILE A 63 -4.31 -8.24 -12.33
N ASN A 64 -5.34 -8.22 -13.16
CA ASN A 64 -6.03 -6.99 -13.55
C ASN A 64 -6.69 -6.32 -12.35
N LEU A 65 -7.33 -7.09 -11.47
CA LEU A 65 -7.89 -6.59 -10.22
C LEU A 65 -6.80 -5.97 -9.33
N LEU A 66 -5.68 -6.67 -9.12
CA LEU A 66 -4.57 -6.16 -8.31
C LEU A 66 -3.98 -4.86 -8.91
N LYS A 67 -3.81 -4.78 -10.23
CA LYS A 67 -3.38 -3.55 -10.92
C LYS A 67 -4.39 -2.41 -10.75
N SER A 68 -5.69 -2.68 -10.84
CA SER A 68 -6.74 -1.68 -10.59
C SER A 68 -6.65 -1.14 -9.16
N THR A 69 -6.55 -2.03 -8.18
CA THR A 69 -6.47 -1.64 -6.77
C THR A 69 -5.23 -0.77 -6.49
N VAL A 70 -4.07 -1.10 -7.07
CA VAL A 70 -2.86 -0.25 -6.96
C VAL A 70 -3.15 1.16 -7.50
N ARG A 71 -3.74 1.28 -8.70
CA ARG A 71 -4.07 2.58 -9.31
C ARG A 71 -5.07 3.37 -8.48
N GLU A 72 -6.06 2.71 -7.88
CA GLU A 72 -7.04 3.35 -7.01
C GLU A 72 -6.39 3.92 -5.75
N ILE A 73 -5.44 3.19 -5.14
CA ILE A 73 -4.71 3.69 -3.97
C ILE A 73 -3.81 4.87 -4.36
N GLU A 74 -3.15 4.82 -5.53
CA GLU A 74 -2.37 5.94 -6.07
C GLU A 74 -3.23 7.19 -6.25
N ALA A 75 -4.43 7.05 -6.84
CA ALA A 75 -5.35 8.16 -7.02
C ALA A 75 -5.80 8.78 -5.68
N VAL A 76 -6.07 7.95 -4.66
CA VAL A 76 -6.38 8.44 -3.30
C VAL A 76 -5.17 9.16 -2.71
N ALA A 77 -3.95 8.65 -2.88
CA ALA A 77 -2.74 9.29 -2.40
C ALA A 77 -2.51 10.66 -3.04
N GLU A 78 -2.69 10.78 -4.37
CA GLU A 78 -2.61 12.04 -5.10
C GLU A 78 -3.69 13.03 -4.62
N GLN A 79 -4.92 12.56 -4.43
CA GLN A 79 -6.00 13.37 -3.90
C GLN A 79 -5.66 13.90 -2.50
N MET A 80 -5.13 13.06 -1.61
CA MET A 80 -4.71 13.47 -0.26
C MET A 80 -3.62 14.55 -0.29
N GLN A 81 -2.65 14.44 -1.19
CA GLN A 81 -1.61 15.47 -1.36
C GLN A 81 -2.19 16.79 -1.88
N GLN A 82 -3.17 16.74 -2.78
CA GLN A 82 -3.80 17.94 -3.34
C GLN A 82 -4.75 18.62 -2.35
N THR A 83 -5.58 17.85 -1.64
CA THR A 83 -6.62 18.39 -0.76
C THR A 83 -6.14 18.63 0.67
N CYS A 84 -5.00 18.06 1.07
CA CYS A 84 -4.42 18.14 2.42
C CYS A 84 -5.50 18.01 3.51
N PRO A 85 -6.21 16.87 3.57
CA PRO A 85 -7.41 16.74 4.39
C PRO A 85 -7.07 16.93 5.87
N THR A 86 -7.99 17.56 6.61
CA THR A 86 -7.83 17.83 8.04
C THR A 86 -7.80 16.56 8.88
N ASN A 87 -8.39 15.46 8.38
CA ASN A 87 -8.39 14.14 8.98
C ASN A 87 -8.15 13.09 7.87
N LEU A 88 -7.33 12.07 8.16
CA LEU A 88 -7.06 10.96 7.25
C LEU A 88 -7.89 9.70 7.52
N GLY A 89 -8.66 9.62 8.60
CA GLY A 89 -9.22 8.37 9.09
C GLY A 89 -10.12 7.63 8.09
N GLU A 90 -10.86 8.34 7.24
CA GLU A 90 -11.67 7.72 6.18
C GLU A 90 -10.78 7.18 5.05
N GLN A 91 -9.79 7.97 4.62
CA GLN A 91 -8.84 7.60 3.58
C GLN A 91 -7.96 6.44 4.05
N GLU A 92 -7.46 6.45 5.28
CA GLU A 92 -6.68 5.38 5.89
C GLU A 92 -7.49 4.09 5.98
N LYS A 93 -8.77 4.16 6.38
CA LYS A 93 -9.65 2.99 6.41
C LYS A 93 -9.88 2.42 5.01
N MET A 94 -10.10 3.29 4.02
CA MET A 94 -10.27 2.89 2.63
C MET A 94 -8.99 2.23 2.08
N ILE A 95 -7.84 2.86 2.27
CA ILE A 95 -6.53 2.37 1.84
C ILE A 95 -6.23 1.03 2.53
N GLY A 96 -6.43 0.93 3.85
CA GLY A 96 -6.22 -0.29 4.61
C GLY A 96 -7.07 -1.45 4.09
N SER A 97 -8.35 -1.23 3.80
CA SER A 97 -9.23 -2.25 3.23
C SER A 97 -8.78 -2.68 1.82
N LYS A 98 -8.33 -1.75 0.98
CA LYS A 98 -7.79 -2.07 -0.35
C LYS A 98 -6.49 -2.88 -0.28
N LEU A 99 -5.59 -2.54 0.64
CA LEU A 99 -4.34 -3.28 0.88
C LEU A 99 -4.61 -4.70 1.40
N GLU A 100 -5.58 -4.86 2.31
CA GLU A 100 -6.01 -6.17 2.81
C GLU A 100 -6.58 -7.05 1.68
N ASN A 101 -7.46 -6.46 0.85
CA ASN A 101 -8.00 -7.15 -0.32
C ASN A 101 -6.88 -7.55 -1.30
N MET A 102 -5.94 -6.65 -1.59
CA MET A 102 -4.77 -6.96 -2.41
C MET A 102 -3.97 -8.13 -1.84
N ARG A 103 -3.71 -8.13 -0.53
CA ARG A 103 -2.97 -9.21 0.12
C ARG A 103 -3.67 -10.55 -0.01
N THR A 104 -4.98 -10.58 0.16
CA THR A 104 -5.80 -11.80 -0.01
C THR A 104 -5.71 -12.34 -1.44
N HIS A 105 -5.92 -11.49 -2.44
CA HIS A 105 -5.86 -11.88 -3.85
C HIS A 105 -4.46 -12.31 -4.28
N TYR A 106 -3.43 -11.60 -3.83
CA TYR A 106 -2.03 -11.95 -4.08
C TYR A 106 -1.67 -13.31 -3.46
N THR A 107 -2.13 -13.59 -2.24
CA THR A 107 -1.89 -14.88 -1.57
C THR A 107 -2.53 -16.03 -2.34
N LYS A 108 -3.75 -15.83 -2.85
CA LYS A 108 -4.42 -16.82 -3.72
C LYS A 108 -3.67 -17.03 -5.03
N ALA A 109 -3.16 -15.96 -5.66
CA ALA A 109 -2.33 -16.08 -6.86
C ALA A 109 -1.06 -16.91 -6.58
N LEU A 110 -0.39 -16.67 -5.45
CA LEU A 110 0.79 -17.44 -5.06
C LEU A 110 0.50 -18.93 -4.79
N GLN A 111 -0.69 -19.28 -4.32
CA GLN A 111 -1.08 -20.69 -4.15
C GLN A 111 -1.15 -21.43 -5.49
N VAL A 112 -1.49 -20.74 -6.58
CA VAL A 112 -1.53 -21.32 -7.93
C VAL A 112 -0.12 -21.40 -8.53
N ILE A 113 0.68 -20.34 -8.37
CA ILE A 113 2.02 -20.23 -8.97
C ILE A 113 3.06 -21.06 -8.22
N SER A 114 2.94 -21.16 -6.89
CA SER A 114 3.88 -21.86 -6.02
C SER A 114 3.15 -22.76 -5.01
N PRO A 115 2.41 -23.78 -5.47
CA PRO A 115 1.62 -24.65 -4.59
C PRO A 115 2.50 -25.37 -3.55
N GLY A 116 3.74 -25.73 -3.93
CA GLY A 116 4.71 -26.38 -3.05
C GLY A 116 5.18 -25.54 -1.85
N TRP A 117 4.95 -24.22 -1.85
CA TRP A 117 5.24 -23.35 -0.72
C TRP A 117 4.10 -23.31 0.32
N PHE A 118 2.87 -23.62 -0.09
CA PHE A 118 1.67 -23.54 0.76
C PHE A 118 1.17 -24.91 1.26
N GLY A 119 1.89 -25.99 0.95
CA GLY A 119 1.62 -27.36 1.39
C GLY A 119 1.22 -28.25 0.22
N GLY A 120 2.06 -29.25 -0.07
CA GLY A 120 1.75 -30.34 -1.00
C GLY A 120 0.86 -31.40 -0.37
#